data_AF-A0A520BH34-F1
#
_entry.id   AF-A0A520BH34-F1
#
_cell.length_a   1.000
_cell.length_b   1.000
_cell.length_c   1.000
_cell.angle_alpha   90.00
_cell.angle_beta   90.00
_cell.angle_gamma   90.00
#
_symmetry.space_group_name_H-M   'P 1'
#
loop_
_entity.id
_entity.type
_entity.pdbx_description
1 polymer ?
#
loop_
_entity_poly.entity_id
_entity_poly.type
_entity_poly.pdbx_seq_one_letter_code
_entity_poly.pdbx_strand_id
1 'polypeptide(L)'
;MSYQPTYKAANTIAATIEQHFIRLHQNAIAQGEIDLATQPDKFTIEALIDVAFWSSLRKEEGHSPRISIAFLPPDQTSKPLLFAKKLALNANTLT
;
A
#
# COMPACT_ATOMS: atom_id res chain seq x y z
N MET A 1 5.39 6.66 15.35
CA MET A 1 4.35 5.70 15.77
C MET A 1 4.26 4.62 14.73
N SER A 2 4.48 3.37 15.13
CA SER A 2 4.26 2.19 14.29
C SER A 2 2.77 2.04 14.03
N TYR A 3 2.36 1.85 12.78
CA TYR A 3 0.96 1.61 12.43
C TYR A 3 0.48 0.29 13.07
N GLN A 4 -0.71 0.28 13.68
CA GLN A 4 -1.33 -0.93 14.21
C GLN A 4 -2.61 -1.23 13.42
N PRO A 5 -2.58 -2.23 12.53
CA PRO A 5 -3.76 -2.67 11.78
C PRO A 5 -4.87 -3.15 12.73
N THR A 6 -6.12 -2.82 12.43
CA THR A 6 -7.31 -3.21 13.23
C THR A 6 -8.31 -4.05 12.43
N TYR A 7 -8.26 -4.02 11.10
CA TYR A 7 -8.98 -4.87 10.17
C TYR A 7 -8.31 -6.24 10.07
N LYS A 8 -8.77 -7.18 10.90
CA LYS A 8 -8.18 -8.53 11.03
C LYS A 8 -8.02 -9.31 9.74
N ALA A 9 -8.92 -9.11 8.76
CA ALA A 9 -8.82 -9.84 7.49
C ALA A 9 -7.60 -9.41 6.66
N ALA A 10 -7.07 -8.19 6.86
CA ALA A 10 -5.80 -7.77 6.25
C ALA A 10 -4.66 -8.70 6.67
N ASN A 11 -4.56 -9.04 7.96
CA ASN A 11 -3.54 -9.93 8.48
C ASN A 11 -3.60 -11.32 7.83
N THR A 12 -4.81 -11.86 7.69
CA THR A 12 -5.05 -13.21 7.15
C THR A 12 -4.58 -13.34 5.70
N ILE A 13 -4.78 -12.30 4.88
CA ILE A 13 -4.48 -12.37 3.44
C ILE A 13 -3.10 -11.81 3.07
N ALA A 14 -2.49 -10.97 3.92
CA ALA A 14 -1.25 -10.27 3.60
C ALA A 14 -0.11 -11.20 3.19
N ALA A 15 0.07 -12.33 3.89
CA ALA A 15 1.10 -13.30 3.55
C ALA A 15 0.87 -13.94 2.17
N THR A 16 -0.39 -14.25 1.83
CA THR A 16 -0.73 -14.81 0.50
C THR A 16 -0.43 -13.80 -0.61
N ILE A 17 -0.72 -12.52 -0.40
CA ILE A 17 -0.44 -11.45 -1.36
C ILE A 17 1.07 -11.21 -1.48
N GLU A 18 1.83 -11.25 -0.39
CA GLU A 18 3.29 -11.15 -0.41
C GLU A 18 3.90 -12.26 -1.29
N GLN A 19 3.49 -13.52 -1.07
CA GLN A 19 3.94 -14.65 -1.89
C GLN A 19 3.54 -14.49 -3.36
N HIS A 20 2.37 -13.93 -3.63
CA HIS A 20 1.94 -13.62 -4.99
C HIS A 20 2.89 -12.62 -5.66
N PHE A 21 3.25 -11.53 -4.97
CA PHE A 21 4.18 -10.53 -5.50
C PHE A 21 5.61 -11.06 -5.67
N ILE A 22 6.09 -11.92 -4.77
CA ILE A 22 7.37 -12.62 -4.91
C ILE A 22 7.39 -13.40 -6.24
N ARG A 23 6.34 -14.18 -6.49
CA ARG A 23 6.24 -14.98 -7.71
C ARG A 23 6.17 -14.11 -8.97
N LEU A 24 5.41 -13.01 -8.93
CA LEU A 24 5.35 -12.06 -10.05
C LEU A 24 6.73 -11.45 -10.34
N HIS A 25 7.47 -11.06 -9.29
CA HIS A 25 8.83 -10.56 -9.41
C HIS A 25 9.77 -11.59 -10.05
N GLN A 26 9.77 -12.82 -9.56
CA GLN A 26 10.60 -13.90 -10.11
C GLN A 26 10.30 -14.14 -11.59
N ASN A 27 9.03 -14.13 -11.97
CA ASN A 27 8.62 -14.29 -13.36
C ASN A 27 9.10 -13.12 -14.24
N ALA A 28 8.99 -11.88 -13.75
CA ALA A 28 9.45 -10.70 -14.47
C ALA A 28 10.98 -10.71 -14.68
N ILE A 29 11.74 -11.07 -13.65
CA ILE A 29 13.19 -11.26 -13.73
C ILE A 29 13.54 -12.33 -14.78
N ALA A 30 12.84 -13.46 -14.76
CA ALA A 30 13.06 -14.54 -15.73
C ALA A 30 12.74 -14.13 -17.18
N GLN A 31 11.86 -13.15 -17.37
CA GLN A 31 11.51 -12.57 -18.66
C GLN A 31 12.48 -11.46 -19.11
N GLY A 32 13.45 -11.09 -18.26
CA GLY A 32 14.45 -10.06 -18.57
C GLY A 32 14.00 -8.64 -18.25
N GLU A 33 12.94 -8.46 -17.45
CA GLU A 33 12.51 -7.15 -16.99
C GLU A 33 13.56 -6.55 -16.04
N ILE A 34 13.91 -5.28 -16.27
CA ILE A 34 14.98 -4.58 -15.55
C ILE A 34 14.47 -3.45 -14.65
N ASP A 35 13.26 -2.95 -14.88
CA ASP A 35 12.66 -1.83 -14.15
C ASP A 35 11.56 -2.34 -13.20
N LEU A 36 11.98 -3.04 -12.14
CA LEU A 36 11.07 -3.68 -11.19
C LEU A 36 10.78 -2.75 -10.01
N ALA A 37 9.49 -2.52 -9.74
CA ALA A 37 9.05 -1.79 -8.56
C ALA A 37 9.45 -2.53 -7.28
N THR A 38 9.71 -1.79 -6.20
CA THR A 38 10.07 -2.39 -4.90
C THR A 38 8.98 -3.33 -4.40
N GLN A 39 9.37 -4.54 -4.03
CA GLN A 39 8.44 -5.52 -3.49
C GLN A 39 8.01 -5.13 -2.06
N PRO A 40 6.70 -5.06 -1.76
CA PRO A 40 6.25 -4.82 -0.40
C PRO A 40 6.38 -6.09 0.45
N ASP A 41 6.68 -5.92 1.73
CA ASP A 41 6.62 -6.99 2.72
C ASP A 41 5.18 -7.18 3.24
N LYS A 42 4.95 -8.29 3.96
CA LYS A 42 3.67 -8.61 4.59
C LYS A 42 3.12 -7.45 5.42
N PHE A 43 3.94 -6.81 6.25
CA PHE A 43 3.50 -5.76 7.16
C PHE A 43 3.02 -4.52 6.40
N THR A 44 3.70 -4.17 5.32
CA THR A 44 3.33 -3.09 4.42
C THR A 44 2.02 -3.41 3.71
N ILE A 45 1.87 -4.63 3.18
CA ILE A 45 0.62 -5.09 2.54
C ILE A 45 -0.55 -5.02 3.53
N GLU A 46 -0.36 -5.52 4.74
CA GLU A 46 -1.38 -5.48 5.79
C GLU A 46 -1.81 -4.04 6.12
N ALA A 47 -0.84 -3.14 6.30
CA ALA A 47 -1.11 -1.73 6.56
C ALA A 47 -1.86 -1.05 5.40
N LEU A 48 -1.49 -1.33 4.15
CA LEU A 48 -2.14 -0.76 2.97
C LEU A 48 -3.60 -1.21 2.86
N ILE A 49 -3.87 -2.50 3.06
CA ILE A 49 -5.24 -3.05 3.02
C ILE A 49 -6.08 -2.44 4.15
N ASP A 50 -5.53 -2.40 5.37
CA ASP A 50 -6.20 -1.87 6.54
C ASP A 50 -6.59 -0.39 6.37
N VAL A 51 -5.63 0.43 5.93
CA VAL A 51 -5.86 1.86 5.69
C VAL A 51 -6.84 2.08 4.55
N ALA A 52 -6.70 1.38 3.42
CA ALA A 52 -7.62 1.51 2.30
C ALA A 52 -9.06 1.15 2.72
N PHE A 53 -9.23 0.06 3.46
CA PHE A 53 -10.52 -0.38 3.96
C PHE A 53 -11.17 0.68 4.87
N TRP A 54 -10.47 1.12 5.92
CA TRP A 54 -11.04 2.09 6.86
C TRP A 54 -11.28 3.45 6.23
N SER A 55 -10.43 3.87 5.29
CA SER A 55 -10.64 5.13 4.58
C SER A 55 -11.88 5.05 3.68
N SER A 56 -12.13 3.90 3.03
CA SER A 56 -13.32 3.71 2.17
C SER A 56 -14.66 3.75 2.93
N LEU A 57 -14.65 3.49 4.24
CA LEU A 57 -15.85 3.52 5.08
C LEU A 57 -16.17 4.90 5.65
N ARG A 58 -15.24 5.86 5.55
CA ARG A 58 -15.48 7.22 6.01
C ARG A 58 -16.51 7.91 5.13
N LYS A 59 -17.11 8.98 5.66
CA LYS A 59 -18.05 9.81 4.94
C LYS A 59 -17.52 11.23 4.90
N GLU A 60 -17.22 11.69 3.70
CA GLU A 60 -16.89 13.08 3.42
C GLU A 60 -18.14 13.73 2.84
N GLU A 61 -18.68 14.73 3.55
CA GLU A 61 -19.91 15.44 3.16
C GLU A 61 -21.11 14.50 2.88
N GLY A 62 -21.15 13.35 3.55
CA GLY A 62 -22.21 12.34 3.39
C GLY A 62 -21.93 11.26 2.33
N HIS A 63 -20.82 11.35 1.60
CA HIS A 63 -20.43 10.39 0.57
C HIS A 63 -19.21 9.55 0.98
N SER A 64 -19.23 8.26 0.63
CA SER A 64 -18.04 7.42 0.81
C SER A 64 -16.98 7.73 -0.25
N PRO A 65 -15.73 8.02 0.15
CA PRO A 65 -14.68 8.37 -0.78
C PRO A 65 -14.24 7.15 -1.58
N ARG A 66 -13.89 7.36 -2.86
CA ARG A 66 -13.19 6.36 -3.68
C ARG A 66 -11.70 6.61 -3.57
N ILE A 67 -10.97 5.63 -3.06
CA ILE A 67 -9.54 5.76 -2.76
C ILE A 67 -8.78 4.69 -3.53
N SER A 68 -7.67 5.08 -4.13
CA SER A 68 -6.68 4.19 -4.73
C SER A 68 -5.33 4.49 -4.11
N ILE A 69 -4.59 3.45 -3.73
CA ILE A 69 -3.27 3.57 -3.11
C ILE A 69 -2.27 2.75 -3.93
N ALA A 70 -1.12 3.33 -4.23
CA ALA A 70 0.01 2.66 -4.86
C ALA A 70 1.21 2.66 -3.91
N PHE A 71 1.94 1.54 -3.86
CA PHE A 71 3.18 1.42 -3.11
C PHE A 71 4.37 1.59 -4.06
N LEU A 72 5.11 2.69 -3.92
CA LEU A 72 6.28 2.99 -4.75
C LEU A 72 7.18 3.96 -3.98
N PRO A 73 8.50 3.70 -3.88
CA PRO A 73 9.42 4.65 -3.29
C PRO A 73 9.70 5.82 -4.26
N PRO A 74 10.05 7.02 -3.74
CA PRO A 74 10.18 8.22 -4.56
C PRO A 74 11.26 8.18 -5.64
N ASP A 75 12.29 7.37 -5.47
CA ASP A 75 13.39 7.15 -6.40
C ASP A 75 12.99 6.30 -7.62
N GLN A 76 11.90 5.54 -7.52
CA GLN A 76 11.32 4.76 -8.63
C GLN A 76 10.27 5.54 -9.43
N THR A 77 10.24 6.87 -9.32
CA THR A 77 9.39 7.73 -10.15
C THR A 77 10.14 8.95 -10.67
N SER A 78 9.79 9.40 -11.87
CA SER A 78 10.49 10.52 -12.52
C SER A 78 10.24 11.87 -11.87
N LYS A 79 9.08 12.06 -11.23
CA LYS A 79 8.65 13.35 -10.65
C LYS A 79 7.92 13.13 -9.32
N PRO A 80 8.63 12.73 -8.25
CA PRO A 80 8.01 12.54 -6.94
C PRO A 80 7.57 13.89 -6.36
N LEU A 81 6.35 13.95 -5.83
CA LEU A 81 5.88 15.05 -4.98
C LEU A 81 6.02 14.62 -3.52
N LEU A 82 6.87 15.33 -2.77
CA LEU A 82 7.17 15.01 -1.38
C LEU A 82 6.58 16.07 -0.45
N PHE A 83 5.99 15.61 0.66
CA PHE A 83 5.57 16.49 1.74
C PHE A 83 6.78 16.95 2.56
N ALA A 84 6.75 18.20 3.04
CA ALA A 84 7.80 18.75 3.91
C ALA A 84 7.97 17.97 5.22
N LYS A 85 6.90 17.28 5.67
CA LYS A 85 6.90 16.38 6.83
C LYS A 85 6.26 15.06 6.43
N LYS A 86 6.79 13.95 6.96
CA LYS A 86 6.18 12.63 6.77
C LYS A 86 4.78 12.63 7.37
N LEU A 87 3.80 12.23 6.56
CA LEU A 87 2.43 12.01 7.02
C LEU A 87 2.28 10.56 7.46
N ALA A 88 1.49 10.33 8.51
CA ALA A 88 1.21 8.98 8.95
C ALA A 88 0.23 8.31 7.97
N LEU A 89 0.53 7.10 7.52
CA LEU A 89 -0.38 6.31 6.69
C LEU A 89 -1.52 5.80 7.59
N ASN A 90 -2.65 6.51 7.62
CA ASN A 90 -3.87 6.14 8.34
C ASN A 90 -5.08 6.80 7.68
N ALA A 91 -6.29 6.33 8.03
CA ALA A 91 -7.50 6.82 7.40
C ALA A 91 -7.75 8.33 7.57
N ASN A 92 -7.44 8.93 8.73
CA ASN A 92 -7.60 10.39 8.92
C ASN A 92 -6.65 11.23 8.05
N THR A 93 -5.56 10.65 7.57
CA THR A 93 -4.63 11.37 6.68
C THR A 93 -5.10 11.31 5.23
N LEU A 94 -5.82 10.25 4.83
CA LEU A 94 -6.24 10.02 3.45
C LEU A 94 -7.59 10.66 3.11
N THR A 95 -8.40 10.98 4.12
CA THR A 95 -9.73 11.60 4.02
C THR A 95 -9.79 12.75 5.00
#